data_AF-A0AA96GKK4-F1
#
_entry.id   AF-A0AA96GKK4-F1
#
_cell.length_a   1.000
_cell.length_b   1.000
_cell.length_c   1.000
_cell.angle_alpha   90.00
_cell.angle_beta   90.00
_cell.angle_gamma   90.00
#
_symmetry.space_group_name_H-M   'P 1'
#
loop_
_entity.id
_entity.type
_entity.pdbx_description
1 polymer ?
#
loop_
_entity_poly.entity_id
_entity_poly.type
_entity_poly.pdbx_seq_one_letter_code
_entity_poly.pdbx_strand_id
1 'polypeptide(L)'
;MPDSPHTNPELSQAQLETIRMLYPLFKNEVLRRREYMSRLSVFHNTILVFLIMIIAVVSPGHPDSTMRWLTISGVVILSGFVVYLILQQATRHRMAKQQLIELERGMGLYQEDWMFSGKTTYPKHWQTDWLSDRSVATYLTVLIVLTGLAIGAMLIRL
;
A
#
# COMPACT_ATOMS: atom_id res chain seq x y z
N MET A 1 24.78 24.42 -39.34
CA MET A 1 24.90 24.46 -37.87
C MET A 1 23.61 25.07 -37.32
N PRO A 2 22.76 24.35 -36.56
CA PRO A 2 22.67 22.91 -36.34
C PRO A 2 21.33 22.31 -36.84
N ASP A 3 21.29 20.97 -36.83
CA ASP A 3 20.25 20.09 -37.35
C ASP A 3 18.90 20.27 -36.66
N SER A 4 17.85 20.38 -37.47
CA SER A 4 16.46 20.16 -37.03
C SER A 4 16.33 18.69 -36.60
N PRO A 5 15.94 18.40 -35.34
CA PRO A 5 15.80 17.01 -34.90
C PRO A 5 14.61 16.41 -35.65
N HIS A 6 14.90 15.53 -36.59
CA HIS A 6 13.93 14.60 -37.15
C HIS A 6 13.40 13.75 -35.99
N THR A 7 12.30 14.17 -35.39
CA THR A 7 11.46 13.36 -34.51
C THR A 7 10.92 12.22 -35.37
N ASN A 8 11.62 11.09 -35.38
CA ASN A 8 11.24 9.89 -36.14
C ASN A 8 9.84 9.42 -35.70
N PRO A 9 8.80 9.54 -36.53
CA PRO A 9 7.44 9.16 -36.17
C PRO A 9 7.32 7.65 -35.92
N GLU A 10 8.16 6.82 -36.54
CA GLU A 10 8.20 5.37 -36.30
C GLU A 10 8.72 5.01 -34.90
N LEU A 11 9.69 5.78 -34.38
CA LEU A 11 10.19 5.57 -33.02
C LEU A 11 9.09 5.88 -31.99
N SER A 12 8.27 6.90 -32.28
CA SER A 12 7.12 7.26 -31.45
C SER A 12 6.05 6.17 -31.47
N GLN A 13 5.76 5.54 -32.61
CA GLN A 13 4.75 4.46 -32.68
C GLN A 13 5.21 3.16 -32.01
N ALA A 14 6.45 2.73 -32.24
CA ALA A 14 7.00 1.54 -31.57
C ALA A 14 7.12 1.75 -30.04
N GLN A 15 7.47 2.97 -29.61
CA GLN A 15 7.43 3.36 -28.20
C GLN A 15 5.99 3.35 -27.66
N LEU A 16 5.01 3.88 -28.40
CA LEU A 16 3.61 3.88 -27.99
C LEU A 16 3.07 2.47 -27.81
N GLU A 17 3.42 1.56 -28.70
CA GLU A 17 3.00 0.15 -28.68
C GLU A 17 3.64 -0.60 -27.51
N THR A 18 4.93 -0.36 -27.26
CA THR A 18 5.64 -0.87 -26.08
C THR A 18 5.01 -0.37 -24.79
N ILE A 19 4.69 0.93 -24.70
CA ILE A 19 4.03 1.50 -23.52
C ILE A 19 2.62 0.93 -23.36
N ARG A 20 1.87 0.72 -24.45
CA ARG A 20 0.54 0.11 -24.42
C ARG A 20 0.56 -1.34 -23.92
N MET A 21 1.63 -2.08 -24.21
CA MET A 21 1.86 -3.43 -23.68
C MET A 21 2.30 -3.40 -22.21
N LEU A 22 3.13 -2.43 -21.81
CA LEU A 22 3.59 -2.26 -20.42
C LEU A 22 2.47 -1.77 -19.49
N TYR A 23 1.54 -0.94 -20.00
CA TYR A 23 0.46 -0.33 -19.24
C TYR A 23 -0.38 -1.31 -18.40
N PRO A 24 -0.96 -2.39 -18.98
CA PRO A 24 -1.72 -3.36 -18.19
C PRO A 24 -0.84 -4.10 -17.17
N LEU A 25 0.45 -4.29 -17.47
CA LEU A 25 1.39 -4.99 -16.59
C LEU A 25 1.71 -4.14 -15.34
N PHE A 26 1.97 -2.84 -15.52
CA PHE A 26 2.15 -1.90 -14.41
C PHE A 26 0.86 -1.73 -13.59
N LYS A 27 -0.30 -1.64 -14.25
CA LYS A 27 -1.59 -1.53 -13.56
C LYS A 27 -1.88 -2.76 -12.70
N ASN A 28 -1.63 -3.95 -13.23
CA ASN A 28 -1.79 -5.21 -12.49
C ASN A 28 -0.81 -5.31 -11.32
N GLU A 29 0.44 -4.88 -11.48
CA GLU A 29 1.43 -4.88 -10.41
C GLU A 29 1.04 -3.92 -9.27
N VAL A 30 0.52 -2.73 -9.60
CA VAL A 30 0.00 -1.76 -8.62
C VAL A 30 -1.18 -2.34 -7.83
N LEU A 31 -2.12 -3.02 -8.50
CA LEU A 31 -3.27 -3.67 -7.87
C LEU A 31 -2.86 -4.87 -6.99
N ARG A 32 -2.00 -5.74 -7.51
CA ARG A 32 -1.49 -6.92 -6.80
C ARG A 32 -0.75 -6.56 -5.53
N ARG A 33 0.01 -5.45 -5.53
CA ARG A 33 0.70 -4.94 -4.34
C ARG A 33 -0.28 -4.40 -3.28
N ARG A 34 -1.41 -3.80 -3.70
CA ARG A 34 -2.47 -3.37 -2.78
C ARG A 34 -3.18 -4.56 -2.11
N GLU A 35 -3.42 -5.63 -2.86
CA GLU A 35 -3.98 -6.87 -2.31
C GLU A 35 -3.04 -7.52 -1.30
N TYR A 36 -1.73 -7.47 -1.56
CA TYR A 36 -0.72 -8.01 -0.64
C TYR A 36 -0.69 -7.27 0.69
N MET A 37 -0.78 -5.93 0.67
CA MET A 37 -0.91 -5.11 1.89
C MET A 37 -2.17 -5.45 2.69
N SER A 38 -3.30 -5.63 1.99
CA SER A 38 -4.57 -5.98 2.61
C SER A 38 -4.49 -7.35 3.28
N ARG A 39 -3.97 -8.36 2.58
CA ARG A 39 -3.80 -9.72 3.13
C ARG A 39 -2.88 -9.73 4.34
N LEU A 40 -1.77 -8.99 4.31
CA LEU A 40 -0.83 -8.92 5.43
C LEU A 40 -1.49 -8.28 6.67
N SER A 41 -2.21 -7.18 6.48
CA SER A 41 -2.89 -6.46 7.56
C SER A 41 -4.02 -7.31 8.16
N VAL A 42 -4.81 -7.98 7.32
CA VAL A 42 -5.88 -8.89 7.76
C VAL A 42 -5.28 -10.07 8.54
N PHE A 43 -4.22 -10.68 8.04
CA PHE A 43 -3.57 -11.81 8.72
C PHE A 43 -3.06 -11.42 10.11
N HIS A 44 -2.36 -10.28 10.22
CA HIS A 44 -1.87 -9.78 11.50
C HIS A 44 -3.01 -9.45 12.48
N ASN A 45 -4.05 -8.76 12.02
CA ASN A 45 -5.21 -8.42 12.84
C ASN A 45 -5.94 -9.67 13.35
N THR A 46 -6.07 -10.70 12.51
CA THR A 46 -6.68 -11.98 12.93
C THR A 46 -5.88 -12.64 14.03
N ILE A 47 -4.54 -12.65 13.95
CA ILE A 47 -3.67 -13.19 15.01
C ILE A 47 -3.86 -12.40 16.31
N LEU A 48 -3.88 -11.07 16.25
CA LEU A 48 -4.08 -10.22 17.42
C LEU A 48 -5.45 -10.42 18.07
N VAL A 49 -6.53 -10.48 17.28
CA VAL A 49 -7.89 -10.77 17.79
C VAL A 49 -7.94 -12.15 18.43
N PHE A 50 -7.32 -13.16 17.81
CA PHE A 50 -7.27 -14.50 18.36
C PHE A 50 -6.49 -14.55 19.69
N LEU A 51 -5.37 -13.82 19.78
CA LEU A 51 -4.61 -13.68 21.01
C LEU A 51 -5.45 -13.01 22.12
N ILE A 52 -6.12 -11.90 21.81
CA ILE A 52 -7.03 -11.21 22.75
C ILE A 52 -8.14 -12.16 23.21
N MET A 53 -8.71 -12.96 22.30
CA MET A 53 -9.77 -13.92 22.62
C MET A 53 -9.28 -15.06 23.52
N ILE A 54 -8.08 -15.61 23.27
CA ILE A 54 -7.46 -16.61 24.15
C ILE A 54 -7.24 -16.04 25.55
N ILE A 55 -6.69 -14.83 25.65
CA ILE A 55 -6.50 -14.16 26.93
C ILE A 55 -7.86 -14.00 27.60
N ALA A 56 -8.85 -13.42 26.91
CA ALA A 56 -10.17 -13.13 27.43
C ALA A 56 -10.92 -14.38 27.94
N VAL A 57 -10.96 -15.45 27.14
CA VAL A 57 -11.86 -16.60 27.33
C VAL A 57 -11.18 -17.80 27.99
N VAL A 58 -9.92 -18.10 27.64
CA VAL A 58 -9.30 -19.40 27.96
C VAL A 58 -8.46 -19.37 29.24
N SER A 59 -7.88 -18.23 29.60
CA SER A 59 -6.90 -18.17 30.70
C SER A 59 -7.35 -17.28 31.88
N PRO A 60 -8.46 -17.57 32.59
CA PRO A 60 -8.96 -16.72 33.68
C PRO A 60 -8.01 -16.58 34.89
N GLY A 61 -6.85 -17.23 34.89
CA GLY A 61 -5.81 -17.09 35.91
C GLY A 61 -4.81 -15.96 35.60
N HIS A 62 -4.11 -15.49 36.62
CA HIS A 62 -3.06 -14.48 36.47
C HIS A 62 -1.86 -15.12 35.75
N PRO A 63 -1.46 -14.61 34.58
CA PRO A 63 -0.28 -15.12 33.89
C PRO A 63 0.97 -14.86 34.73
N ASP A 64 1.88 -15.83 34.79
CA ASP A 64 3.20 -15.64 35.40
C ASP A 64 3.89 -14.40 34.82
N SER A 65 4.57 -13.63 35.68
CA SER A 65 5.21 -12.37 35.31
C SER A 65 6.15 -12.52 34.08
N THR A 66 6.87 -13.64 33.99
CA THR A 66 7.74 -13.97 32.85
C THR A 66 6.96 -14.17 31.55
N MET A 67 5.84 -14.92 31.60
CA MET A 67 4.96 -15.18 30.45
C MET A 67 4.32 -13.89 29.94
N ARG A 68 3.96 -12.98 30.86
CA ARG A 68 3.41 -11.66 30.54
C ARG A 68 4.41 -10.80 29.77
N TRP A 69 5.63 -10.63 30.28
CA TRP A 69 6.66 -9.83 29.61
C TRP A 69 7.06 -10.39 28.25
N LEU A 70 7.10 -11.73 28.12
CA LEU A 70 7.38 -12.40 26.85
C LEU A 70 6.26 -12.17 25.83
N THR A 71 5.00 -12.20 26.27
CA THR A 71 3.88 -11.95 25.36
C THR A 71 3.83 -10.48 24.92
N ILE A 72 4.08 -9.53 25.84
CA ILE A 72 4.16 -8.11 25.51
C ILE A 72 5.29 -7.85 24.52
N SER A 73 6.49 -8.38 24.77
CA SER A 73 7.62 -8.20 23.86
C SER A 73 7.34 -8.82 22.48
N GLY A 74 6.75 -10.01 22.43
CA GLY A 74 6.32 -10.66 21.19
C GLY A 74 5.32 -9.83 20.40
N VAL A 75 4.31 -9.28 21.07
CA VAL A 75 3.30 -8.39 20.45
C VAL A 75 3.95 -7.12 19.92
N VAL A 76 4.84 -6.48 20.68
CA VAL A 76 5.55 -5.26 20.25
C VAL A 76 6.44 -5.53 19.04
N ILE A 77 7.24 -6.60 19.06
CA ILE A 77 8.13 -6.98 17.96
C ILE A 77 7.32 -7.29 16.70
N LEU A 78 6.27 -8.11 16.83
CA LEU A 78 5.40 -8.48 15.71
C LEU A 78 4.70 -7.25 15.11
N SER A 79 4.18 -6.37 15.97
CA SER A 79 3.50 -5.13 15.54
C SER A 79 4.47 -4.21 14.82
N GLY A 80 5.67 -3.99 15.37
CA GLY A 80 6.72 -3.18 14.72
C GLY A 80 7.16 -3.74 13.38
N PHE A 81 7.30 -5.07 13.27
CA PHE A 81 7.63 -5.74 12.02
C PHE A 81 6.54 -5.54 10.96
N VAL A 82 5.26 -5.66 11.33
CA VAL A 82 4.15 -5.44 10.40
C VAL A 82 4.04 -3.97 9.97
N VAL A 83 4.24 -3.02 10.89
CA VAL A 83 4.33 -1.58 10.55
C VAL A 83 5.42 -1.35 9.50
N TYR A 84 6.60 -1.92 9.72
CA TYR A 84 7.71 -1.82 8.78
C TYR A 84 7.33 -2.36 7.39
N LEU A 85 6.71 -3.54 7.32
CA LEU A 85 6.27 -4.13 6.05
C LEU A 85 5.21 -3.28 5.34
N ILE A 86 4.23 -2.73 6.07
CA ILE A 86 3.19 -1.85 5.51
C ILE A 86 3.84 -0.60 4.91
N LEU A 87 4.75 0.05 5.65
CA LEU A 87 5.45 1.25 5.17
C LEU A 87 6.35 0.95 3.98
N GLN A 88 7.09 -0.17 4.01
CA GLN A 88 7.96 -0.58 2.90
C GLN A 88 7.16 -0.83 1.62
N GLN A 89 6.02 -1.53 1.74
CA GLN A 89 5.14 -1.76 0.59
C GLN A 89 4.50 -0.44 0.12
N ALA A 90 4.15 0.47 1.04
CA ALA A 90 3.54 1.76 0.71
C ALA A 90 4.49 2.61 -0.14
N THR A 91 5.77 2.67 0.25
CA THR A 91 6.80 3.37 -0.52
C THR A 91 6.98 2.74 -1.91
N ARG A 92 7.04 1.41 -2.00
CA ARG A 92 7.15 0.72 -3.30
C ARG A 92 5.91 0.89 -4.19
N HIS A 93 4.73 1.00 -3.61
CA HIS A 93 3.49 1.28 -4.32
C HIS A 93 3.46 2.73 -4.83
N ARG A 94 3.93 3.70 -4.03
CA ARG A 94 4.09 5.10 -4.45
C ARG A 94 5.04 5.23 -5.63
N MET A 95 6.19 4.57 -5.59
CA MET A 95 7.16 4.57 -6.70
C MET A 95 6.55 3.99 -7.99
N ALA A 96 5.82 2.87 -7.90
CA ALA A 96 5.15 2.27 -9.06
C ALA A 96 4.03 3.15 -9.64
N LYS A 97 3.26 3.84 -8.78
CA LYS A 97 2.25 4.81 -9.22
C LYS A 97 2.89 6.03 -9.88
N GLN A 98 4.02 6.54 -9.36
CA GLN A 98 4.75 7.65 -9.99
C GLN A 98 5.21 7.27 -11.40
N GLN A 99 5.81 6.10 -11.57
CA GLN A 99 6.22 5.60 -12.88
C GLN A 99 5.04 5.42 -13.84
N LEU A 100 3.90 4.93 -13.36
CA LEU A 100 2.68 4.82 -14.17
C LEU A 100 2.17 6.20 -14.63
N ILE A 101 2.16 7.20 -13.74
CA ILE A 101 1.73 8.56 -14.07
C ILE A 101 2.67 9.23 -15.08
N GLU A 102 3.99 8.98 -14.98
CA GLU A 102 4.97 9.45 -15.96
C GLU A 102 4.73 8.83 -17.34
N LEU A 103 4.47 7.52 -17.40
CA LEU A 103 4.09 6.84 -18.65
C LEU A 103 2.78 7.40 -19.22
N GLU A 104 1.76 7.58 -18.38
CA GLU A 104 0.45 8.13 -18.80
C GLU A 104 0.56 9.58 -19.31
N ARG A 105 1.45 10.40 -18.72
CA ARG A 105 1.78 11.74 -19.23
C ARG A 105 2.49 11.68 -20.58
N GLY A 106 3.44 10.77 -20.76
CA GLY A 106 4.15 10.57 -22.03
C GLY A 106 3.23 10.09 -23.16
N MET A 107 2.15 9.38 -22.83
CA MET A 107 1.11 8.93 -23.78
C MET A 107 0.03 9.98 -24.09
N GLY A 108 0.06 11.16 -23.46
CA GLY A 108 -0.98 12.18 -23.68
C GLY A 108 -2.35 11.84 -23.08
N LEU A 109 -2.47 10.83 -22.21
CA LEU A 109 -3.75 10.41 -21.60
C LEU A 109 -4.41 11.48 -20.71
N TYR A 110 -3.62 12.46 -20.28
CA TYR A 110 -4.07 13.63 -19.51
C TYR A 110 -4.22 14.91 -20.34
N GLN A 111 -3.85 14.88 -21.63
CA GLN A 111 -4.11 15.99 -22.55
C GLN A 111 -5.58 15.96 -22.99
N GLU A 112 -6.14 17.15 -23.17
CA GLU A 112 -7.44 17.32 -23.81
C GLU A 112 -7.26 16.99 -25.31
N ASP A 113 -8.27 16.35 -25.92
CA ASP A 113 -8.33 15.99 -27.36
C ASP A 113 -7.53 14.78 -27.87
N TRP A 114 -6.87 13.97 -27.01
CA TRP A 114 -6.13 12.78 -27.49
C TRP A 114 -7.03 11.66 -28.05
N MET A 115 -8.28 11.54 -27.59
CA MET A 115 -9.19 10.44 -27.99
C MET A 115 -10.64 10.87 -28.16
N PHE A 116 -11.09 11.91 -27.44
CA PHE A 116 -12.41 12.52 -27.58
C PHE A 116 -12.27 14.04 -27.55
N SER A 117 -12.78 14.71 -28.58
CA SER A 117 -12.77 16.18 -28.64
C SER A 117 -13.53 16.75 -27.44
N GLY A 118 -12.84 17.53 -26.60
CA GLY A 118 -13.37 18.20 -25.41
C GLY A 118 -13.37 17.39 -24.10
N LYS A 119 -12.78 16.18 -24.04
CA LYS A 119 -12.70 15.40 -22.78
C LYS A 119 -11.34 14.75 -22.57
N THR A 120 -10.74 14.96 -21.39
CA THR A 120 -9.58 14.18 -20.92
C THR A 120 -10.00 12.74 -20.60
N THR A 121 -9.26 11.74 -21.09
CA THR A 121 -9.52 10.32 -20.78
C THR A 121 -9.36 10.04 -19.28
N TYR A 122 -8.42 10.71 -18.62
CA TYR A 122 -8.30 10.70 -17.17
C TYR A 122 -8.35 12.11 -16.59
N PRO A 123 -9.10 12.32 -15.48
CA PRO A 123 -9.22 13.64 -14.91
C PRO A 123 -7.91 14.05 -14.22
N LYS A 124 -7.53 15.33 -14.36
CA LYS A 124 -6.24 15.88 -13.91
C LYS A 124 -5.94 15.64 -12.42
N HIS A 125 -6.97 15.55 -11.56
CA HIS A 125 -6.81 15.32 -10.12
C HIS A 125 -6.26 13.93 -9.76
N TRP A 126 -6.38 12.93 -10.65
CA TRP A 126 -5.81 11.59 -10.42
C TRP A 126 -4.28 11.58 -10.41
N GLN A 127 -3.63 12.59 -10.99
CA GLN A 127 -2.18 12.76 -10.93
C GLN A 127 -1.67 13.08 -9.51
N THR A 128 -2.55 13.56 -8.63
CA THR A 128 -2.21 13.99 -7.27
C THR A 128 -2.92 13.20 -6.17
N ASP A 129 -4.05 12.55 -6.48
CA ASP A 129 -4.84 11.80 -5.50
C ASP A 129 -4.08 10.66 -4.81
N TRP A 130 -3.07 10.08 -5.47
CA TRP A 130 -2.25 9.03 -4.86
C TRP A 130 -1.37 9.51 -3.69
N LEU A 131 -1.13 10.82 -3.56
CA LEU A 131 -0.44 11.39 -2.40
C LEU A 131 -1.32 11.33 -1.14
N SER A 132 -2.64 11.31 -1.30
CA SER A 132 -3.65 11.27 -0.24
C SER A 132 -4.10 9.83 0.05
N ASP A 133 -3.18 8.86 0.01
CA ASP A 133 -3.53 7.45 0.25
C ASP A 133 -3.84 7.21 1.74
N ARG A 134 -5.09 7.49 2.13
CA ARG A 134 -5.66 7.31 3.50
C ARG A 134 -5.65 5.85 3.97
N SER A 135 -5.47 4.90 3.06
CA SER A 135 -5.51 3.46 3.35
C SER A 135 -4.40 3.04 4.31
N VAL A 136 -3.17 3.52 4.10
CA VAL A 136 -2.01 3.24 4.97
C VAL A 136 -2.24 3.77 6.37
N ALA A 137 -2.76 5.01 6.48
CA ALA A 137 -3.10 5.60 7.77
C ALA A 137 -4.13 4.75 8.50
N THR A 138 -5.17 4.29 7.79
CA THR A 138 -6.23 3.43 8.37
C THR A 138 -5.64 2.12 8.91
N TYR A 139 -4.76 1.44 8.14
CA TYR A 139 -4.12 0.20 8.60
C TYR A 139 -3.25 0.42 9.83
N LEU A 140 -2.47 1.50 9.86
CA LEU A 140 -1.64 1.85 11.02
C LEU A 140 -2.48 2.18 12.24
N THR A 141 -3.58 2.94 12.09
CA THR A 141 -4.47 3.27 13.20
C THR A 141 -5.09 2.01 13.80
N VAL A 142 -5.63 1.10 12.96
CA VAL A 142 -6.20 -0.16 13.45
C VAL A 142 -5.15 -0.98 14.17
N LEU A 143 -3.95 -1.10 13.61
CA LEU A 143 -2.84 -1.84 14.22
C LEU A 143 -2.46 -1.27 15.58
N ILE A 144 -2.27 0.04 15.70
CA ILE A 144 -1.93 0.71 16.97
C ILE A 144 -3.01 0.45 18.02
N VAL A 145 -4.29 0.60 17.65
CA VAL A 145 -5.43 0.36 18.56
C VAL A 145 -5.44 -1.09 19.04
N LEU A 146 -5.25 -2.05 18.13
CA LEU A 146 -5.30 -3.48 18.44
C LEU A 146 -4.10 -3.94 19.29
N THR A 147 -2.90 -3.45 18.97
CA THR A 147 -1.69 -3.66 19.77
C THR A 147 -1.85 -3.08 21.17
N GLY A 148 -2.37 -1.86 21.27
CA GLY A 148 -2.66 -1.21 22.57
C GLY A 148 -3.68 -1.99 23.39
N LEU A 149 -4.73 -2.49 22.74
CA LEU A 149 -5.74 -3.34 23.39
C LEU A 149 -5.15 -4.66 23.88
N ALA A 150 -4.29 -5.32 23.09
CA ALA A 150 -3.64 -6.56 23.49
C ALA A 150 -2.70 -6.36 24.71
N ILE A 151 -1.91 -5.27 24.72
CA ILE A 151 -1.06 -4.92 25.86
C ILE A 151 -1.92 -4.56 27.08
N GLY A 152 -2.96 -3.76 26.90
CA GLY A 152 -3.90 -3.38 27.97
C GLY A 152 -4.58 -4.60 28.59
N ALA A 153 -5.03 -5.57 27.77
CA ALA A 153 -5.60 -6.81 28.25
C ALA A 153 -4.63 -7.60 29.14
N MET A 154 -3.33 -7.62 28.80
CA MET A 154 -2.29 -8.25 29.62
C MET A 154 -1.97 -7.48 30.92
N LEU A 155 -2.17 -6.15 30.93
CA LEU A 155 -1.96 -5.31 32.12
C LEU A 155 -3.16 -5.32 33.07
N ILE A 156 -4.39 -5.44 32.58
CA ILE A 156 -5.60 -5.51 33.41
C ILE A 156 -5.69 -6.84 34.17
N ARG A 157 -5.05 -7.90 33.66
CA ARG A 157 -4.92 -9.20 34.34
C ARG A 157 -3.87 -9.19 35.47
N LEU A 158 -3.53 -8.01 36.00
CA LEU A 158 -2.61 -7.80 37.13
C LEU A 158 -3.31 -7.99 38.46
#